data_AF-A0A930R4C1-F1
#
_entry.id   AF-A0A930R4C1-F1
#
_cell.length_a   1.000
_cell.length_b   1.000
_cell.length_c   1.000
_cell.angle_alpha   90.00
_cell.angle_beta   90.00
_cell.angle_gamma   90.00
#
_symmetry.space_group_name_H-M   'P 1'
#
loop_
_entity.id
_entity.type
_entity.pdbx_description
1 polymer ?
#
loop_
_entity_poly.entity_id
_entity_poly.type
_entity_poly.pdbx_seq_one_letter_code
_entity_poly.pdbx_strand_id
1 'polypeptide(L)' 'MSAPIAEALLRYAGLGIGPYHTPGHKGGRGAHPLLRRLLTDEGLRADVSLSA' A
#
# COMPACT_ATOMS: atom_id res chain seq x y z
N MET A 1 -1.64 17.40 16.14
CA MET A 1 -0.50 17.42 15.19
C MET A 1 -0.98 16.87 13.86
N SER A 2 -0.63 17.49 12.73
CA SER A 2 -0.96 16.94 11.41
C SER A 2 0.15 16.00 10.93
N ALA A 3 -0.22 14.98 10.15
CA ALA A 3 0.73 14.03 9.54
C ALA A 3 0.51 13.98 8.02
N PRO A 4 0.88 15.03 7.27
CA PRO A 4 0.38 15.26 5.91
C PRO A 4 0.70 14.12 4.93
N ILE A 5 1.89 13.54 5.05
CA ILE A 5 2.33 12.43 4.18
C ILE A 5 1.55 11.15 4.51
N ALA A 6 1.37 10.83 5.79
CA ALA A 6 0.61 9.65 6.20
C ALA A 6 -0.86 9.78 5.78
N GLU A 7 -1.46 10.95 5.98
CA GLU A 7 -2.84 11.26 5.55
C GLU A 7 -3.01 11.13 4.03
N ALA A 8 -2.05 11.63 3.25
CA ALA A 8 -2.08 11.52 1.79
C ALA A 8 -1.93 10.07 1.31
N LEU A 9 -1.03 9.28 1.93
CA LEU A 9 -0.84 7.87 1.60
C LEU A 9 -2.08 7.03 1.91
N LEU A 10 -2.69 7.23 3.08
CA LEU A 10 -3.91 6.53 3.45
C LEU A 10 -5.08 6.89 2.53
N ARG A 11 -5.20 8.17 2.17
CA ARG A 11 -6.20 8.61 1.17
C ARG A 11 -5.95 7.93 -0.17
N TYR A 12 -4.71 7.90 -0.65
CA TYR A 12 -4.34 7.26 -1.91
C TYR A 12 -4.64 5.76 -1.90
N ALA A 13 -4.25 5.06 -0.84
CA ALA A 13 -4.50 3.63 -0.65
C ALA A 13 -6.00 3.28 -0.66
N GLY A 14 -6.86 4.22 -0.23
CA GLY A 14 -8.32 4.09 -0.23
C GLY A 14 -9.00 4.28 -1.59
N LEU A 15 -8.31 4.77 -2.62
CA LEU A 15 -8.92 5.03 -3.94
C LEU A 15 -9.27 3.76 -4.73
N GLY A 16 -8.86 2.57 -4.25
CA GLY A 16 -9.16 1.30 -4.92
C GLY A 16 -8.42 1.11 -6.25
N ILE A 17 -7.42 1.94 -6.55
CA ILE A 17 -6.66 1.85 -7.80
C ILE A 17 -5.82 0.56 -7.80
N GLY A 18 -5.88 -0.17 -8.92
CA GLY A 18 -4.98 -1.29 -9.18
C GLY A 18 -3.60 -0.79 -9.59
N PRO A 19 -2.54 -0.94 -8.77
CA PRO A 19 -1.22 -0.50 -9.19
C PRO A 19 -0.67 -1.50 -10.20
N TYR A 20 -0.38 -1.05 -11.42
CA TYR A 20 0.37 -1.86 -12.40
C TYR A 20 1.89 -1.65 -12.30
N HIS A 21 2.34 -0.84 -11.33
CA HIS A 21 3.73 -0.63 -10.95
C HIS A 21 4.15 -1.52 -9.76
N THR A 22 5.41 -1.45 -9.33
CA THR A 22 5.91 -2.06 -8.09
C THR A 22 5.29 -1.39 -6.85
N PRO A 23 5.18 -2.08 -5.69
CA PRO A 23 5.63 -3.44 -5.40
C PRO A 23 4.76 -4.55 -6.01
N GLY A 24 5.33 -5.75 -6.17
CA GLY A 24 4.69 -6.90 -6.82
C GLY A 24 3.44 -7.45 -6.11
N HIS A 25 3.25 -7.18 -4.81
CA HIS A 25 2.07 -7.63 -4.07
C HIS A 25 0.81 -6.81 -4.38
N LYS A 26 0.90 -5.72 -5.15
CA LYS A 26 -0.24 -4.95 -5.68
C LYS A 26 -1.25 -4.54 -4.60
N GLY A 27 -0.78 -3.82 -3.58
CA GLY A 27 -1.66 -3.42 -2.47
C GLY A 27 -2.08 -4.57 -1.57
N GLY A 28 -1.41 -5.72 -1.65
CA GLY A 28 -1.69 -6.90 -0.83
C GLY A 28 -2.40 -8.03 -1.59
N ARG A 29 -2.89 -7.83 -2.82
CA ARG A 29 -3.52 -8.88 -3.64
C ARG A 29 -2.61 -10.04 -3.97
N GLY A 30 -1.35 -9.76 -4.32
CA GLY A 30 -0.30 -10.73 -4.59
C GLY A 30 0.62 -11.01 -3.41
N ALA A 31 0.29 -10.56 -2.20
CA ALA A 31 1.16 -10.75 -1.05
C ALA A 31 1.28 -12.24 -0.70
N HIS A 32 2.48 -12.70 -0.41
CA HIS A 32 2.70 -14.04 0.12
C HIS A 32 2.15 -14.14 1.55
N PRO A 33 1.62 -15.29 2.00
CA PRO A 33 1.12 -15.45 3.38
C PRO A 33 2.13 -15.08 4.47
N LEU A 34 3.43 -15.35 4.26
CA LEU A 34 4.46 -14.93 5.21
C LEU A 34 4.57 -13.40 5.33
N LEU A 35 4.36 -12.66 4.23
CA LEU A 35 4.36 -11.19 4.26
C LEU A 35 3.12 -10.65 5.00
N ARG A 36 1.94 -11.27 4.78
CA ARG A 36 0.71 -10.91 5.51
C ARG A 36 0.77 -11.20 7.01
N ARG A 37 1.72 -12.04 7.47
CA ARG A 37 1.97 -12.23 8.91
C ARG A 37 2.77 -11.08 9.54
N LEU A 38 3.52 -10.34 8.72
CA LEU A 38 4.39 -9.26 9.16
C LEU A 38 3.71 -7.89 9.04
N LEU A 39 2.85 -7.72 8.04
CA LEU A 39 2.22 -6.45 7.70
C LEU A 39 0.69 -6.56 7.76
N THR A 40 0.03 -5.45 8.08
CA THR A 40 -1.43 -5.34 8.02
C THR A 40 -1.92 -5.16 6.58
N ASP A 41 -3.17 -5.48 6.32
CA ASP A 41 -3.79 -5.25 5.00
C ASP A 41 -3.85 -3.76 4.64
N GLU A 42 -3.96 -2.88 5.64
CA GLU A 42 -3.87 -1.43 5.44
C GLU A 42 -2.44 -1.01 5.09
N GLY A 43 -1.44 -1.53 5.81
CA GLY A 43 -0.03 -1.29 5.52
C GLY A 43 0.35 -1.76 4.12
N LEU A 44 -0.12 -2.94 3.70
CA LEU A 44 0.11 -3.46 2.35
C LEU A 44 -0.55 -2.63 1.25
N ARG A 45 -1.69 -1.99 1.53
CA ARG A 45 -2.36 -1.07 0.58
C ARG A 45 -1.65 0.27 0.48
N ALA A 46 -1.05 0.73 1.58
CA ALA A 46 -0.25 1.96 1.63
C ALA A 46 1.20 1.77 1.15
N ASP A 47 1.69 0.53 1.01
CA ASP A 47 3.00 0.23 0.45
C ASP A 47 3.01 0.41 -1.07
N VAL A 48 3.30 1.64 -1.48
CA VAL A 48 3.30 2.10 -2.86
C VAL A 48 4.66 2.69 -3.20
N SER A 49 5.16 2.40 -4.39
CA SER A 49 6.40 3.00 -4.88
C SER A 49 6.11 4.41 -5.42
N LEU A 50 7.08 5.31 -5.28
CA LEU A 50 7.14 6.52 -6.09
C LEU A 50 7.52 6.10 -7.50
N SER A 51 6.55 5.68 -8.31
CA SER A 51 6.78 5.51 -9.74
C SER A 51 6.94 6.90 -10.36
N ALA A 52 8.12 7.18 -10.90
CA ALA A 52 8.31 8.26 -11.88
C ALA A 52 7.49 7.97 -13.15
#